data_AF-A0A1G0EKH5-F1
#
_entry.id   AF-A0A1G0EKH5-F1
#
_cell.length_a   1.000
_cell.length_b   1.000
_cell.length_c   1.000
_cell.angle_alpha   90.00
_cell.angle_beta   90.00
_cell.angle_gamma   90.00
#
_symmetry.space_group_name_H-M   'P 1'
#
loop_
_entity.id
_entity.type
_entity.pdbx_description
1 polymer ?
#
loop_
_entity_poly.entity_id
_entity_poly.type
_entity_poly.pdbx_seq_one_letter_code
_entity_poly.pdbx_strand_id
1 'polypeptide(L)'
;MLVLILTSLAASPAVAAEPKIDITSPADGSRLEAKAESRLDYEVTLGGGGDHAHLYVDGKETGLLRQIKGSYTLDPMTRGMHEICAKMVDKNHTPIGVERCIKVTAD
;
A
#
# COMPACT_ATOMS: atom_id res chain seq x y z
N MET A 1 33.58 31.66 -41.58
CA MET A 1 32.28 30.97 -41.46
C MET A 1 32.46 29.86 -40.44
N LEU A 2 31.96 30.03 -39.21
CA LEU A 2 31.75 28.94 -38.27
C LEU A 2 30.71 29.40 -37.24
N VAL A 3 29.46 28.96 -37.42
CA VAL A 3 28.37 29.19 -36.46
C VAL A 3 28.31 27.95 -35.57
N LEU A 4 28.69 28.10 -34.30
CA LEU A 4 28.46 27.08 -33.28
C LEU A 4 27.00 27.19 -32.82
N ILE A 5 26.19 26.20 -33.18
CA ILE A 5 24.83 26.05 -32.66
C ILE A 5 24.94 25.25 -31.36
N LEU A 6 24.80 25.94 -30.21
CA LEU A 6 24.59 25.29 -28.92
C LEU A 6 23.14 24.79 -28.85
N THR A 7 22.93 23.50 -29.03
CA THR A 7 21.66 22.84 -28.72
C THR A 7 21.57 22.59 -27.22
N SER A 8 20.87 23.46 -26.50
CA SER A 8 20.52 23.25 -25.09
C SER A 8 19.47 22.14 -24.97
N LEU A 9 19.89 20.99 -24.44
CA LEU A 9 19.00 19.89 -24.06
C LEU A 9 18.29 20.25 -22.75
N ALA A 10 17.03 20.68 -22.83
CA ALA A 10 16.20 20.86 -21.65
C ALA A 10 15.75 19.48 -21.14
N ALA A 11 16.34 19.02 -20.04
CA ALA A 11 15.83 17.84 -19.33
C ALA A 11 14.57 18.23 -18.54
N SER A 12 13.43 17.65 -18.88
CA SER A 12 12.22 17.79 -18.09
C SER A 12 12.43 17.16 -16.70
N PRO A 13 12.06 17.84 -15.60
CA PRO A 13 12.10 17.21 -14.29
C PRO A 13 11.10 16.05 -14.27
N ALA A 14 11.59 14.85 -13.99
CA ALA A 14 10.73 13.71 -13.69
C ALA A 14 10.08 13.95 -12.32
N VAL A 15 8.79 14.25 -12.30
CA VAL A 15 8.01 14.27 -11.06
C VAL A 15 7.85 12.80 -10.63
N ALA A 16 8.49 12.43 -9.53
CA ALA A 16 8.26 11.12 -8.91
C ALA A 16 6.81 11.05 -8.44
N ALA A 17 6.12 9.95 -8.73
CA ALA A 17 4.76 9.72 -8.25
C ALA A 17 4.74 9.78 -6.70
N GLU A 18 3.69 10.39 -6.15
CA GLU A 18 3.49 10.42 -4.70
C GLU A 18 3.27 9.00 -4.18
N PRO A 19 3.95 8.60 -3.09
CA PRO A 19 3.81 7.26 -2.55
C PRO A 19 2.39 7.05 -2.00
N LYS A 20 1.80 5.90 -2.34
CA LYS A 20 0.40 5.60 -2.04
C LYS A 20 0.18 4.10 -1.85
N ILE A 21 -0.76 3.76 -0.99
CA ILE A 21 -1.32 2.42 -0.87
C ILE A 21 -2.83 2.49 -1.12
N ASP A 22 -3.34 1.60 -1.95
CA ASP A 22 -4.77 1.35 -2.15
C ASP A 22 -5.10 -0.06 -1.70
N ILE A 23 -6.12 -0.20 -0.85
CA ILE A 23 -6.81 -1.47 -0.62
C ILE A 23 -8.03 -1.44 -1.53
N THR A 24 -8.01 -2.28 -2.58
CA THR A 24 -9.04 -2.29 -3.63
C THR A 24 -10.17 -3.27 -3.30
N SER A 25 -9.89 -4.26 -2.46
CA SER A 25 -10.87 -5.16 -1.84
C SER A 25 -10.33 -5.67 -0.50
N PRO A 26 -11.16 -5.88 0.53
CA PRO A 26 -12.55 -5.44 0.60
C PRO A 26 -12.67 -3.91 0.59
N ALA A 27 -13.85 -3.39 0.29
CA ALA A 27 -14.10 -1.96 0.39
C ALA A 27 -14.20 -1.54 1.86
N ASP A 28 -13.96 -0.26 2.13
CA ASP A 28 -14.21 0.31 3.44
C ASP A 28 -15.70 0.19 3.79
N GLY A 29 -16.00 -0.34 4.98
CA GLY A 29 -17.34 -0.68 5.45
C GLY A 29 -17.88 -2.05 5.00
N SER A 30 -17.11 -2.87 4.28
CA SER A 30 -17.57 -4.20 3.84
C SER A 30 -17.86 -5.16 5.00
N ARG A 31 -18.80 -6.09 4.74
CA ARG A 31 -19.03 -7.27 5.59
C ARG A 31 -18.21 -8.46 5.09
N LEU A 32 -17.63 -9.20 6.02
CA LEU A 32 -16.85 -10.42 5.76
C LEU A 32 -17.44 -11.57 6.58
N GLU A 33 -17.30 -12.79 6.09
CA GLU A 33 -17.72 -13.97 6.87
C GLU A 33 -16.80 -14.14 8.08
N ALA A 34 -17.37 -14.13 9.29
CA ALA A 34 -16.60 -14.39 10.49
C ALA A 34 -16.10 -15.84 10.50
N LYS A 35 -14.90 -16.05 11.06
CA LYS A 35 -14.24 -17.36 11.17
C LYS A 35 -13.91 -18.05 9.83
N ALA A 36 -14.00 -17.34 8.71
CA ALA A 36 -13.52 -17.77 7.41
C ALA A 36 -12.35 -16.90 6.94
N GLU A 37 -11.47 -17.47 6.11
CA GLU A 37 -10.44 -16.69 5.43
C GLU A 37 -11.10 -15.66 4.51
N SER A 38 -10.50 -14.47 4.43
CA SER A 38 -10.92 -13.41 3.52
C SER A 38 -9.74 -12.97 2.67
N ARG A 39 -10.01 -12.40 1.48
CA ARG A 39 -8.95 -11.91 0.59
C ARG A 39 -8.87 -10.39 0.65
N LEU A 40 -7.66 -9.88 0.81
CA LEU A 40 -7.32 -8.47 0.64
C LEU A 40 -6.58 -8.27 -0.69
N ASP A 41 -7.13 -7.46 -1.59
CA ASP A 41 -6.49 -7.02 -2.83
C ASP A 41 -5.98 -5.59 -2.70
N TYR A 42 -4.81 -5.31 -3.27
CA TYR A 42 -4.14 -4.04 -3.06
C TYR A 42 -3.27 -3.61 -4.25
N GLU A 43 -3.01 -2.30 -4.30
CA GLU A 43 -2.04 -1.65 -5.18
C GLU A 43 -1.17 -0.68 -4.38
N VAL A 44 0.12 -0.60 -4.71
CA VAL A 44 1.11 0.24 -4.05
C VAL A 44 1.89 1.02 -5.11
N THR A 45 1.94 2.34 -4.94
CA THR A 45 2.88 3.21 -5.64
C THR A 45 4.03 3.53 -4.70
N LEU A 46 5.23 3.02 -4.98
CA LEU A 46 6.42 3.30 -4.19
C LEU A 46 6.94 4.72 -4.49
N GLY A 47 7.51 5.35 -3.46
CA GLY A 47 8.06 6.71 -3.52
C GLY A 47 8.56 7.13 -2.13
N GLY A 48 9.23 8.28 -2.04
CA GLY A 48 9.64 8.85 -0.74
C GLY A 48 10.54 7.96 0.12
N GLY A 49 11.29 7.02 -0.49
CA GLY A 49 12.13 6.04 0.23
C GLY A 49 11.43 4.76 0.67
N GLY A 50 10.14 4.58 0.33
CA GLY A 50 9.40 3.35 0.60
C GLY A 50 9.91 2.16 -0.21
N ASP A 51 9.86 0.97 0.41
CA ASP A 51 10.31 -0.30 -0.15
C ASP A 51 9.16 -1.30 -0.29
N HIS A 52 8.39 -1.51 0.79
CA HIS A 52 7.20 -2.37 0.80
C HIS A 52 6.22 -1.92 1.90
N ALA A 53 5.08 -2.61 2.04
CA ALA A 53 4.13 -2.33 3.11
C ALA A 53 3.95 -3.51 4.07
N HIS A 54 3.71 -3.22 5.34
CA HIS A 54 3.31 -4.17 6.38
C HIS A 54 1.80 -4.10 6.55
N LEU A 55 1.15 -5.25 6.69
CA LEU A 55 -0.29 -5.38 6.89
C LEU A 55 -0.59 -5.62 8.37
N TYR A 56 -1.55 -4.90 8.91
CA TYR A 56 -2.01 -4.96 10.28
C TYR A 56 -3.50 -5.23 10.34
N VAL A 57 -3.93 -6.06 11.28
CA VAL A 57 -5.33 -6.22 11.68
C VAL A 57 -5.42 -5.86 13.17
N ASP A 58 -6.27 -4.89 13.50
CA ASP A 58 -6.44 -4.35 14.86
C ASP A 58 -5.10 -3.97 15.53
N GLY A 59 -4.20 -3.36 14.75
CA GLY A 59 -2.88 -2.93 15.20
C GLY A 59 -1.83 -4.04 15.34
N LYS A 60 -2.19 -5.31 15.12
CA LYS A 60 -1.24 -6.43 15.09
C LYS A 60 -0.77 -6.69 13.67
N GLU A 61 0.55 -6.71 13.45
CA GLU A 61 1.13 -7.09 12.17
C GLU A 61 0.78 -8.54 11.83
N THR A 62 0.24 -8.75 10.64
CA THR A 62 -0.17 -10.07 10.14
C THR A 62 0.63 -10.50 8.92
N GLY A 63 1.17 -9.55 8.12
CA GLY A 63 1.86 -9.92 6.88
C GLY A 63 2.60 -8.80 6.19
N LEU A 64 3.26 -9.14 5.08
CA LEU A 64 4.09 -8.25 4.28
C LEU A 64 3.58 -8.19 2.83
N LEU A 65 3.37 -6.99 2.32
CA LEU A 65 2.92 -6.70 0.96
C LEU A 65 4.13 -6.27 0.12
N ARG A 66 4.82 -7.23 -0.49
CA ARG A 66 6.06 -6.98 -1.28
C ARG A 66 5.83 -6.69 -2.76
N GLN A 67 4.65 -7.02 -3.28
CA GLN A 67 4.31 -6.74 -4.67
C GLN A 67 3.71 -5.33 -4.77
N ILE A 68 3.87 -4.66 -5.91
CA ILE A 68 3.21 -3.36 -6.14
C ILE A 68 1.71 -3.51 -6.47
N LYS A 69 1.28 -4.71 -6.80
CA LYS A 69 -0.13 -5.09 -6.97
C LYS A 69 -0.25 -6.55 -6.64
N GLY A 70 -1.23 -6.91 -5.83
CA GLY A 70 -1.37 -8.30 -5.43
C GLY A 70 -2.48 -8.50 -4.43
N SER A 71 -2.35 -9.60 -3.70
CA SER A 71 -3.33 -10.00 -2.71
C SER A 71 -2.72 -10.69 -1.51
N TYR A 72 -3.44 -10.67 -0.42
CA TYR A 72 -3.08 -11.31 0.84
C TYR A 72 -4.29 -12.05 1.41
N THR A 73 -4.10 -13.27 1.90
CA THR A 73 -5.14 -14.03 2.61
C THR A 73 -5.15 -13.58 4.06
N LEU A 74 -6.24 -12.95 4.47
CA LEU A 74 -6.51 -12.56 5.85
C LEU A 74 -6.94 -13.80 6.64
N ASP A 75 -6.32 -13.96 7.81
CA ASP A 75 -6.74 -14.99 8.77
C ASP A 75 -8.20 -14.79 9.19
N PRO A 76 -8.88 -15.88 9.60
CA PRO A 76 -10.23 -15.82 10.14
C PRO A 76 -10.39 -14.78 11.25
N MET A 77 -11.31 -13.84 11.04
CA MET A 77 -11.62 -12.78 12.01
C MET A 77 -12.69 -13.23 13.01
N THR A 78 -12.59 -12.71 14.24
CA THR A 78 -13.68 -12.83 15.22
C THR A 78 -14.91 -12.05 14.76
N ARG A 79 -16.09 -12.32 15.32
CA ARG A 79 -17.26 -11.48 15.03
C ARG A 79 -17.06 -10.07 15.58
N GLY A 80 -17.34 -9.05 14.77
CA GLY A 80 -17.25 -7.65 15.16
C GLY A 80 -16.60 -6.75 14.11
N MET A 81 -16.36 -5.50 14.49
CA MET A 81 -15.66 -4.53 13.65
C MET A 81 -14.15 -4.74 13.78
N HIS A 82 -13.46 -4.74 12.64
CA HIS A 82 -12.00 -4.87 12.54
C HIS A 82 -11.44 -3.74 11.70
N GLU A 83 -10.26 -3.24 12.09
CA GLU A 83 -9.50 -2.28 11.29
C GLU A 83 -8.34 -3.01 10.59
N ILE A 84 -8.24 -2.82 9.28
CA ILE A 84 -7.16 -3.37 8.47
C ILE A 84 -6.34 -2.20 7.93
N CYS A 85 -5.04 -2.18 8.23
CA CYS A 85 -4.13 -1.13 7.79
C CYS A 85 -2.95 -1.71 7.04
N ALA A 86 -2.59 -1.11 5.91
CA ALA A 86 -1.32 -1.31 5.23
C ALA A 86 -0.43 -0.08 5.44
N LYS A 87 0.79 -0.26 5.93
CA LYS A 87 1.73 0.82 6.26
C LYS A 87 3.04 0.65 5.51
N MET A 88 3.45 1.64 4.75
CA MET A 88 4.70 1.61 3.98
C MET A 88 5.90 1.78 4.90
N VAL A 89 6.93 0.98 4.63
CA VAL A 89 8.22 1.02 5.32
C VAL A 89 9.35 1.17 4.33
N ASP A 90 10.51 1.63 4.80
CA ASP A 90 11.75 1.59 4.05
C ASP A 90 12.41 0.19 4.06
N LYS A 91 13.59 0.06 3.45
CA LYS A 91 14.37 -1.19 3.40
C LYS A 91 14.78 -1.73 4.78
N ASN A 92 14.76 -0.88 5.80
CA ASN A 92 15.12 -1.20 7.17
C ASN A 92 13.88 -1.49 8.03
N HIS A 93 12.70 -1.63 7.41
CA HIS A 93 11.40 -1.79 8.06
C HIS A 93 11.00 -0.60 8.94
N THR A 94 11.53 0.60 8.68
CA THR A 94 11.13 1.83 9.36
C THR A 94 9.88 2.40 8.68
N PRO A 95 8.78 2.65 9.41
CA PRO A 95 7.60 3.30 8.84
C PRO A 95 7.93 4.70 8.28
N ILE A 96 7.44 5.00 7.08
CA ILE A 96 7.68 6.29 6.42
C ILE A 96 6.44 7.22 6.39
N GLY A 97 5.36 6.83 7.09
CA GLY A 97 4.16 7.65 7.26
C GLY A 97 3.11 7.53 6.15
N VAL A 98 3.34 6.70 5.12
CA VAL A 98 2.34 6.39 4.09
C VAL A 98 1.54 5.18 4.52
N GLU A 99 0.24 5.35 4.73
CA GLU A 99 -0.64 4.26 5.16
C GLU A 99 -2.04 4.33 4.52
N ARG A 100 -2.71 3.18 4.47
CA ARG A 100 -4.12 3.07 4.11
C ARG A 100 -4.80 2.11 5.07
N CYS A 101 -5.87 2.59 5.71
CA CYS A 101 -6.72 1.77 6.57
C CYS A 101 -8.15 1.69 6.00
N ILE A 102 -8.81 0.56 6.26
CA ILE A 102 -10.23 0.33 6.04
C ILE A 102 -10.83 -0.32 7.28
N LYS A 103 -12.14 -0.16 7.47
CA LYS A 103 -12.90 -0.87 8.51
C LYS A 103 -13.81 -1.89 7.86
N VAL A 104 -13.86 -3.07 8.43
CA VAL A 104 -14.76 -4.15 7.99
C VAL A 104 -15.55 -4.67 9.17
N THR A 105 -16.68 -5.32 8.91
CA THR A 105 -17.44 -6.05 9.94
C THR A 105 -17.44 -7.53 9.61
N ALA A 106 -16.94 -8.36 10.51
CA ALA A 106 -17.04 -9.80 10.40
C ALA A 106 -18.31 -10.31 11.09
N ASP A 107 -19.19 -11.01 10.37
CA ASP A 107 -20.49 -11.50 10.87
C ASP A 107 -20.76 -13.00 10.66
#